data_AF-A0A496WBL4-F1
#
_entry.id   AF-A0A496WBL4-F1
#
_cell.length_a   1.000
_cell.length_b   1.000
_cell.length_c   1.000
_cell.angle_alpha   90.00
_cell.angle_beta   90.00
_cell.angle_gamma   90.00
#
_symmetry.space_group_name_H-M   'P 1'
#
loop_
_entity.id
_entity.type
_entity.pdbx_description
1 polymer ?
#
loop_
_entity_poly.entity_id
_entity_poly.type
_entity_poly.pdbx_seq_one_letter_code
_entity_poly.pdbx_strand_id
1 'polypeptide(L)'
;MSRKHPVMVITGSSGAGTSTVKKALVSIFLRQKIKSVVIEGDSFHRYHREAMKDKVDEANRSGQNFSHFGPEANLLERLDRLFKTYAENGTGEKRFYLHNYAEAAEH
;
A
#
# COMPACT_ATOMS: atom_id res chain seq x y z
N MET A 1 -8.12 -17.02 1.13
CA MET A 1 -8.30 -16.11 2.28
C MET A 1 -8.40 -16.95 3.54
N SER A 2 -7.59 -16.66 4.57
CA SER A 2 -7.58 -17.42 5.83
C SER A 2 -8.78 -17.04 6.71
N ARG A 3 -9.47 -18.04 7.27
CA ARG A 3 -10.50 -17.80 8.31
C ARG A 3 -9.89 -17.33 9.63
N LYS A 4 -8.64 -17.73 9.90
CA LYS A 4 -7.93 -17.43 11.15
C LYS A 4 -7.30 -16.03 11.11
N HIS A 5 -6.86 -15.59 9.94
CA HIS A 5 -6.20 -14.31 9.71
C HIS A 5 -6.91 -13.54 8.59
N PRO A 6 -8.08 -12.94 8.88
CA PRO A 6 -8.87 -12.23 7.89
C PRO A 6 -8.14 -10.97 7.40
N VAL A 7 -8.25 -10.70 6.10
CA VAL A 7 -7.73 -9.48 5.46
C VAL A 7 -8.90 -8.73 4.84
N MET A 8 -8.98 -7.43 5.10
CA MET A 8 -9.94 -6.51 4.46
C MET A 8 -9.18 -5.61 3.50
N VAL A 9 -9.58 -5.60 2.23
CA VAL A 9 -8.93 -4.80 1.18
C VAL A 9 -9.85 -3.67 0.77
N ILE A 10 -9.33 -2.44 0.80
CA ILE A 10 -9.99 -1.26 0.26
C ILE A 10 -9.13 -0.78 -0.90
N THR A 11 -9.71 -0.80 -2.10
CA THR A 11 -9.06 -0.32 -3.31
C THR A 11 -9.83 0.88 -3.85
N GLY A 12 -9.10 1.82 -4.45
CA GLY A 12 -9.63 3.06 -4.99
C GLY A 12 -8.51 3.98 -5.41
N SER A 13 -8.81 4.93 -6.29
CA SER A 13 -7.86 5.96 -6.67
C SER A 13 -7.56 6.90 -5.49
N SER A 14 -6.41 7.58 -5.56
CA SER A 14 -6.14 8.69 -4.65
C SER A 14 -7.26 9.73 -4.76
N GLY A 15 -7.75 10.23 -3.62
CA GLY A 15 -8.90 11.13 -3.56
C GLY A 15 -10.27 10.44 -3.53
N ALA A 16 -10.37 9.12 -3.72
CA ALA A 16 -11.63 8.38 -3.64
C ALA A 16 -12.18 8.17 -2.20
N GLY A 17 -11.61 8.87 -1.21
CA GLY A 17 -12.05 8.77 0.18
C GLY A 17 -11.50 7.55 0.95
N THR A 18 -10.50 6.84 0.42
CA THR A 18 -9.90 5.66 1.07
C THR A 18 -9.36 5.96 2.48
N SER A 19 -8.78 7.14 2.69
CA SER A 19 -8.33 7.60 4.02
C SER A 19 -9.48 7.77 5.00
N THR A 20 -10.65 8.20 4.54
CA THR A 20 -11.86 8.35 5.37
C THR A 20 -12.41 6.98 5.77
N VAL A 21 -12.49 6.04 4.81
CA VAL A 21 -12.92 4.67 5.07
C VAL A 21 -11.97 3.98 6.06
N LYS A 22 -10.65 4.15 5.88
CA LYS A 22 -9.63 3.67 6.82
C LYS A 22 -9.88 4.18 8.25
N LYS A 23 -10.08 5.49 8.42
CA LYS A 23 -10.35 6.09 9.75
C LYS A 23 -11.63 5.52 10.37
N ALA A 24 -12.69 5.36 9.59
CA ALA A 24 -13.95 4.78 10.06
C ALA A 24 -13.77 3.34 10.55
N LEU A 25 -13.09 2.49 9.79
CA LEU A 25 -12.84 1.09 10.18
C LEU A 25 -11.95 0.96 11.40
N VAL A 26 -10.87 1.74 11.49
CA VAL A 26 -10.00 1.75 12.67
C VAL A 26 -10.81 2.14 13.92
N SER A 27 -11.69 3.14 13.81
CA SER A 27 -12.60 3.52 14.90
C SER A 27 -13.55 2.40 15.29
N ILE A 28 -14.13 1.68 14.33
CA ILE A 28 -14.99 0.51 14.58
C ILE A 28 -14.20 -0.59 15.29
N PHE A 29 -13.01 -0.95 14.79
CA PHE A 29 -12.18 -1.99 15.39
C PHE A 29 -11.74 -1.64 16.80
N LEU A 30 -11.39 -0.38 17.05
CA LEU A 30 -11.09 0.10 18.40
C LEU A 30 -12.28 -0.09 19.35
N ARG A 31 -13.49 0.31 18.94
CA ARG A 31 -14.73 0.14 19.74
C ARG A 31 -15.07 -1.32 19.99
N GLN A 32 -14.81 -2.19 19.02
CA GLN A 32 -15.04 -3.63 19.12
C GLN A 32 -13.88 -4.38 19.80
N LYS A 33 -12.85 -3.68 20.28
CA LYS A 33 -11.64 -4.25 20.88
C LYS A 33 -10.92 -5.25 19.96
N ILE A 34 -11.01 -5.03 18.65
CA ILE A 34 -10.31 -5.82 17.63
C ILE A 34 -8.94 -5.19 17.38
N LYS A 35 -7.88 -5.96 17.67
CA LYS A 35 -6.51 -5.54 17.32
C LYS A 35 -6.31 -5.69 15.81
N SER A 36 -6.11 -4.57 15.12
CA SER A 36 -5.92 -4.53 13.67
C SER A 36 -4.56 -3.95 13.33
N VAL A 37 -4.06 -4.31 12.14
CA VAL A 37 -2.87 -3.72 11.52
C VAL A 37 -3.31 -3.08 10.21
N VAL A 38 -2.85 -1.86 9.98
CA VAL A 38 -3.09 -1.13 8.73
C VAL A 38 -1.85 -1.19 7.86
N ILE A 39 -2.05 -1.56 6.60
CA ILE A 39 -1.05 -1.57 5.53
C ILE A 39 -1.51 -0.55 4.49
N GLU A 40 -0.66 0.43 4.18
CA GLU A 40 -0.94 1.42 3.13
C GLU A 40 -0.55 0.86 1.77
N GLY A 41 -1.28 1.22 0.72
CA GLY A 41 -1.04 0.71 -0.63
C GLY A 41 0.24 1.28 -1.28
N ASP A 42 0.57 2.53 -0.98
CA ASP A 42 1.77 3.22 -1.48
C ASP A 42 3.07 2.59 -0.96
N SER A 43 3.01 1.85 0.16
CA SER A 43 4.08 0.97 0.65
C SER A 43 4.54 -0.07 -0.37
N PHE A 44 3.81 -0.29 -1.46
CA PHE A 44 4.16 -1.20 -2.54
C PHE A 44 4.58 -0.50 -3.83
N HIS A 45 4.69 0.83 -3.86
CA HIS A 45 5.34 1.49 -5.00
C HIS A 45 6.80 1.01 -5.14
N ARG A 46 7.19 0.70 -6.38
CA ARG A 46 8.53 0.24 -6.73
C ARG A 46 9.54 1.39 -6.68
N TYR A 47 9.11 2.57 -7.09
CA TYR A 47 9.98 3.75 -7.21
C TYR A 47 9.61 4.80 -6.18
N HIS A 48 10.63 5.49 -5.66
CA HIS A 48 10.42 6.75 -4.94
C HIS A 48 9.99 7.86 -5.91
N ARG A 49 9.54 8.99 -5.37
CA ARG A 49 8.90 10.06 -6.15
C ARG A 49 9.75 10.55 -7.34
N GLU A 50 11.04 10.77 -7.13
CA GLU A 50 11.96 11.23 -8.18
C GLU A 50 12.19 10.15 -9.24
N ALA A 51 12.54 8.93 -8.81
CA ALA A 51 12.75 7.80 -9.73
C ALA A 51 11.49 7.47 -10.55
N MET A 52 10.30 7.64 -9.97
CA MET A 52 9.04 7.44 -10.69
C MET A 52 8.84 8.49 -11.78
N LYS A 53 9.20 9.74 -11.52
CA LYS A 53 9.16 10.82 -12.51
C LYS A 53 10.10 10.52 -13.67
N ASP A 54 11.33 10.10 -13.37
CA ASP A 54 12.32 9.74 -14.40
C ASP A 54 11.82 8.60 -15.30
N LYS A 55 11.15 7.59 -14.71
CA LYS A 55 10.57 6.48 -15.46
C LYS A 55 9.41 6.89 -16.36
N VAL A 56 8.55 7.79 -15.90
CA VAL A 56 7.47 8.35 -16.72
C VAL A 56 8.06 9.15 -17.90
N ASP A 57 9.09 9.95 -17.66
CA ASP A 57 9.74 10.74 -18.71
C ASP A 57 10.46 9.85 -19.75
N GLU A 58 11.12 8.77 -19.32
CA GLU A 58 11.73 7.75 -20.18
C GLU A 58 10.68 7.04 -21.04
N ALA A 59 9.56 6.63 -20.44
CA ALA A 59 8.46 5.98 -21.14
C ALA A 59 7.83 6.91 -22.20
N ASN A 60 7.61 8.18 -21.85
CA ASN A 60 7.08 9.18 -22.78
C ASN A 60 7.99 9.37 -24.00
N ARG A 61 9.31 9.41 -23.82
CA ARG A 61 10.28 9.52 -24.93
C ARG A 61 10.31 8.30 -25.83
N SER A 62 10.05 7.11 -25.28
CA SER A 62 10.02 5.84 -26.01
C SER A 62 8.63 5.46 -26.54
N GLY A 63 7.63 6.32 -26.34
CA GLY A 63 6.24 6.05 -26.76
C GLY A 63 5.56 4.93 -25.97
N GLN A 64 6.07 4.60 -24.78
CA GLN A 64 5.51 3.59 -23.90
C GLN A 64 4.58 4.21 -22.86
N ASN A 65 3.55 3.48 -22.46
CA ASN A 65 2.67 3.88 -21.36
C ASN A 65 3.24 3.36 -20.04
N PHE A 66 3.57 4.26 -19.13
CA PHE A 66 4.04 3.91 -17.79
C PHE A 66 3.36 4.80 -16.75
N SER A 67 2.79 4.20 -15.70
CA SER A 67 2.08 4.95 -14.67
C SER A 67 2.05 4.20 -13.34
N HIS A 68 1.63 4.88 -12.27
CA HIS A 68 1.45 4.27 -10.94
C HIS A 68 0.43 3.12 -10.92
N PHE A 69 -0.46 3.05 -11.91
CA PHE A 69 -1.46 1.98 -12.02
C PHE A 69 -0.91 0.71 -12.66
N GLY A 70 0.23 0.80 -13.35
CA GLY A 70 0.86 -0.34 -13.99
C GLY A 70 1.53 -1.28 -12.98
N PRO A 71 1.49 -2.61 -13.21
CA PRO A 71 2.18 -3.58 -12.35
C PRO A 71 3.69 -3.31 -12.26
N GLU A 72 4.30 -2.77 -13.32
CA GLU A 72 5.72 -2.43 -13.40
C GLU A 72 6.14 -1.32 -12.42
N ALA A 73 5.22 -0.42 -12.05
CA ALA A 73 5.46 0.62 -11.05
C ALA A 73 5.26 0.13 -9.61
N ASN A 74 4.90 -1.14 -9.41
CA ASN A 74 4.52 -1.71 -8.13
C ASN A 74 5.30 -2.99 -7.79
N LEU A 75 5.43 -3.29 -6.50
CA LEU A 75 6.04 -4.49 -5.93
C LEU A 75 4.95 -5.53 -5.63
N LEU A 76 4.20 -5.93 -6.65
CA LEU A 76 3.07 -6.86 -6.49
C LEU A 76 3.51 -8.21 -5.92
N GLU A 77 4.73 -8.67 -6.22
CA GLU A 77 5.29 -9.89 -5.62
C GLU A 77 5.42 -9.78 -4.08
N ARG A 78 5.71 -8.58 -3.56
CA ARG A 78 5.80 -8.37 -2.10
C ARG A 78 4.42 -8.30 -1.46
N LEU A 79 3.44 -7.72 -2.15
CA LEU A 79 2.05 -7.70 -1.70
C LEU A 79 1.48 -9.13 -1.61
N ASP A 80 1.69 -9.94 -2.65
CA ASP A 80 1.31 -11.36 -2.65
C ASP A 80 1.97 -12.13 -1.50
N ARG A 81 3.28 -11.91 -1.29
CA ARG A 81 4.01 -12.53 -0.17
C ARG A 81 3.42 -12.12 1.18
N LEU A 82 3.12 -10.83 1.38
CA LEU A 82 2.51 -10.35 2.61
C LEU A 82 1.17 -11.05 2.89
N PHE A 83 0.30 -11.17 1.88
CA PHE A 83 -0.98 -11.83 2.04
C PHE A 83 -0.84 -13.32 2.37
N LYS A 84 0.11 -14.02 1.73
CA LYS A 84 0.39 -15.43 2.01
C LYS A 84 0.90 -15.62 3.44
N THR A 85 1.94 -14.89 3.84
CA THR A 85 2.53 -15.00 5.18
C THR A 85 1.51 -14.66 6.26
N TYR A 86 0.75 -13.58 6.08
CA TYR A 86 -0.28 -13.21 7.05
C TYR A 86 -1.39 -14.26 7.15
N ALA A 87 -1.81 -14.83 6.03
CA ALA A 87 -2.81 -15.89 6.01
C ALA A 87 -2.35 -17.18 6.73
N GLU A 88 -1.06 -17.49 6.65
CA GLU A 88 -0.44 -18.69 7.24
C GLU A 88 -0.19 -18.56 8.74
N ASN A 89 0.41 -17.46 9.19
CA ASN A 89 0.89 -17.34 10.57
C ASN A 89 0.59 -16.00 11.25
N GLY A 90 -0.14 -15.09 10.60
CA GLY A 90 -0.54 -13.80 11.17
C GLY A 90 0.59 -12.78 11.28
N THR A 91 1.71 -13.00 10.58
CA THR A 91 2.86 -12.09 10.55
C THR A 91 3.11 -11.57 9.13
N GLY A 92 3.97 -10.56 9.01
CA GLY A 92 4.33 -9.99 7.72
C GLY A 92 5.16 -8.73 7.85
N GLU A 93 5.68 -8.26 6.72
CA GLU A 93 6.46 -7.03 6.64
C GLU A 93 5.55 -5.83 6.37
N LYS A 94 5.69 -4.79 7.19
CA LYS A 94 5.10 -3.49 6.94
C LYS A 94 6.20 -2.52 6.52
N ARG A 95 6.07 -1.96 5.32
CA ARG A 95 6.93 -0.88 4.80
C ARG A 95 6.18 0.44 4.90
N PHE A 96 6.91 1.53 5.11
CA PHE A 96 6.38 2.89 4.98
C PHE A 96 6.92 3.51 3.69
N TYR A 97 6.05 4.14 2.91
CA TYR A 97 6.44 4.96 1.77
C TYR A 97 6.36 6.42 2.20
N LEU A 98 7.50 6.93 2.68
CA LEU A 98 7.59 8.27 3.24
C LEU A 98 7.74 9.28 2.11
N HIS A 99 6.82 10.24 2.03
CA HIS A 99 6.78 11.24 0.96
C HIS A 99 7.66 12.45 1.23
N ASN A 100 8.04 12.69 2.49
CA ASN A 100 8.85 13.82 2.91
C ASN A 100 9.56 13.57 4.25
N TYR A 101 10.46 14.47 4.62
CA TYR A 101 11.23 14.39 5.87
C TYR A 101 10.37 14.52 7.13
N ALA A 102 9.22 15.20 7.07
CA ALA A 102 8.33 15.33 8.23
C ALA A 102 7.66 14.00 8.56
N GLU A 103 7.13 13.30 7.54
CA GLU A 103 6.61 11.93 7.70
C GLU A 103 7.68 10.96 8.19
N ALA A 104 8.92 11.15 7.77
CA ALA A 104 10.05 10.35 8.24
C ALA A 104 10.42 10.59 9.71
N ALA A 105 10.08 11.75 10.27
CA ALA A 105 10.33 12.05 11.69
C ALA A 105 9.26 11.47 12.62
N GLU A 106 8.09 11.10 12.09
CA GLU A 106 6.95 10.55 12.85
C GLU A 106 6.95 9.01 12.92
N HIS A 107 7.87 8.35 12.22
CA HIS A 107 7.93 6.89 12.05
C HIS A 107 9.32 6.32 12.35
#